data_AF-A0A0A0B6G6-F1
#
_entry.id   AF-A0A0A0B6G6-F1
#
_cell.length_a   1.000
_cell.length_b   1.000
_cell.length_c   1.000
_cell.angle_alpha   90.00
_cell.angle_beta   90.00
_cell.angle_gamma   90.00
#
_symmetry.space_group_name_H-M   'P 1'
#
loop_
_entity.id
_entity.type
_entity.pdbx_description
1 polymer ?
#
loop_
_entity_poly.entity_id
_entity_poly.type
_entity_poly.pdbx_seq_one_letter_code
_entity_poly.pdbx_strand_id
1 'polypeptide(L)'
;MSVLGGERRDATAPVPTATGPGGALRELVGHVRSGELGMLPIVAALAVIWLVFQLLNPSFLSSDNLVNLTLQCAATGVLALGVVLVLLVGQIDLSVGSVSGLAAAVVAVGAVQLRWPIALTALAALAVGVVVGLLYGVLFTRLRLPSFVFTLAGLLVFAGLQLRVLGPTGSVNLPFESWLVQVSQRGFLPAGVSYALVVLVVVGHAASLLVGRARRERAELPVPSLTVVAARVGVLALVLGGAVAYLNTNRGVGFTFALFVGLVAVVDLLLRRTRWGRAVRAVGGDVESARRAGLPVQRTFVSAFVACSTLAALGGILSAGRLAAANQGTGGGDIYLTAIAAAVIGGTSLFGGRGSAWSALLGILVIQSISSGLTLLNLDTSVRYVITGVVLALAVLIDSVVRRANQA
;
A
#
# COMPACT_ATOMS: atom_id res chain seq x y z
N MET A 1 -61.08 -19.75 38.77
CA MET A 1 -60.14 -20.53 37.95
C MET A 1 -59.03 -19.60 37.46
N SER A 2 -57.91 -19.68 38.16
CA SER A 2 -56.64 -19.02 37.85
C SER A 2 -55.96 -19.67 36.65
N VAL A 3 -55.47 -18.87 35.71
CA VAL A 3 -54.33 -19.27 34.87
C VAL A 3 -53.31 -18.14 34.93
N LEU A 4 -52.28 -18.40 35.74
CA LEU A 4 -51.03 -17.67 35.87
C LEU A 4 -50.06 -18.13 34.77
N GLY A 5 -49.05 -17.30 34.49
CA GLY A 5 -47.71 -17.81 34.15
C GLY A 5 -47.24 -17.58 32.72
N GLY A 6 -47.07 -16.32 32.30
CA GLY A 6 -46.18 -15.96 31.21
C GLY A 6 -44.85 -15.47 31.79
N GLU A 7 -43.84 -16.33 31.77
CA GLU A 7 -42.50 -16.07 32.30
C GLU A 7 -41.89 -14.79 31.68
N ARG A 8 -41.43 -13.90 32.58
CA ARG A 8 -40.50 -12.82 32.24
C ARG A 8 -39.21 -13.47 31.74
N ARG A 9 -38.85 -13.22 30.48
CA ARG A 9 -37.48 -13.50 30.01
C ARG A 9 -36.53 -12.57 30.76
N ASP A 10 -35.77 -13.13 31.69
CA ASP A 10 -34.67 -12.46 32.38
C ASP A 10 -33.68 -11.92 31.35
N ALA A 11 -33.71 -10.60 31.17
CA ALA A 11 -32.79 -9.84 30.34
C ALA A 11 -31.61 -9.35 31.17
N THR A 12 -30.88 -10.24 31.86
CA THR A 12 -29.57 -9.91 32.47
C THR A 12 -28.74 -11.18 32.68
N ALA A 13 -28.33 -11.85 31.60
CA ALA A 13 -27.15 -12.71 31.68
C ALA A 13 -25.92 -11.82 31.37
N PRO A 14 -24.95 -11.66 32.29
CA PRO A 14 -23.72 -10.95 31.96
C PRO A 14 -23.01 -11.72 30.85
N VAL A 15 -22.68 -11.03 29.76
CA VAL A 15 -21.75 -11.56 28.75
C VAL A 15 -20.50 -11.98 29.51
N PRO A 16 -20.04 -13.26 29.41
CA PRO A 16 -18.89 -13.70 30.18
C PRO A 16 -17.69 -12.88 29.72
N THR A 17 -17.21 -11.97 30.57
CA THR A 17 -15.93 -11.31 30.36
C THR A 17 -14.86 -12.39 30.40
N ALA A 18 -14.24 -12.67 29.25
CA ALA A 18 -13.26 -13.73 29.09
C ALA A 18 -12.03 -13.49 30.00
N THR A 19 -12.03 -14.05 31.20
CA THR A 19 -10.96 -13.92 32.20
C THR A 19 -9.94 -15.06 32.12
N GLY A 20 -9.62 -15.55 30.92
CA GLY A 20 -8.60 -16.60 30.75
C GLY A 20 -7.95 -16.67 29.37
N PRO A 21 -6.75 -17.28 29.24
CA PRO A 21 -6.01 -17.39 27.99
C PRO A 21 -6.80 -18.12 26.89
N GLY A 22 -7.64 -19.10 27.25
CA GLY A 22 -8.53 -19.78 26.30
C GLY A 22 -9.72 -18.93 25.84
N GLY A 23 -10.17 -17.97 26.65
CA GLY A 23 -11.21 -17.00 26.29
C GLY A 23 -10.67 -15.95 25.33
N ALA A 24 -9.47 -15.43 25.59
CA ALA A 24 -8.75 -14.55 24.66
C ALA A 24 -8.43 -15.23 23.31
N LEU A 25 -8.12 -16.53 23.30
CA LEU A 25 -7.92 -17.31 22.07
C LEU A 25 -9.23 -17.49 21.29
N ARG A 26 -10.34 -17.82 21.96
CA ARG A 26 -11.66 -17.92 21.31
C ARG A 26 -12.16 -16.57 20.81
N GLU A 27 -11.89 -15.51 21.55
CA GLU A 27 -12.22 -14.14 21.16
C GLU A 27 -11.36 -13.70 19.97
N LEU A 28 -10.05 -13.97 19.97
CA LEU A 28 -9.18 -13.74 18.81
C LEU A 28 -9.67 -14.51 17.57
N VAL A 29 -10.02 -15.79 17.72
CA VAL A 29 -10.59 -16.62 16.64
C VAL A 29 -11.94 -16.08 16.18
N GLY A 30 -12.77 -15.56 17.09
CA GLY A 30 -14.03 -14.88 16.79
C GLY A 30 -13.85 -13.55 16.04
N HIS A 31 -12.81 -12.78 16.36
CA HIS A 31 -12.45 -11.53 15.67
C HIS A 31 -11.80 -11.79 14.30
N VAL A 32 -11.10 -12.92 14.13
CA VAL A 32 -10.57 -13.39 12.84
C VAL A 32 -11.71 -13.84 11.94
N ARG A 33 -12.70 -14.58 12.49
CA ARG A 33 -13.87 -15.07 11.77
C ARG A 33 -14.92 -13.97 11.46
N SER A 34 -15.05 -12.94 12.29
CA SER A 34 -15.95 -11.81 12.03
C SER A 34 -15.39 -10.79 11.02
N GLY A 35 -14.16 -10.99 10.51
CA GLY A 35 -13.54 -10.10 9.52
C GLY A 35 -13.06 -8.75 10.10
N GLU A 36 -13.09 -8.57 11.42
CA GLU A 36 -12.63 -7.36 12.09
C GLU A 36 -11.10 -7.19 12.05
N LEU A 37 -10.36 -8.29 11.85
CA LEU A 37 -8.90 -8.31 11.74
C LEU A 37 -8.43 -8.29 10.28
N GLY A 38 -8.89 -7.30 9.51
CA GLY A 38 -8.76 -7.23 8.04
C GLY A 38 -7.36 -7.39 7.43
N MET A 39 -6.27 -7.30 8.19
CA MET A 39 -4.89 -7.44 7.71
C MET A 39 -4.18 -8.73 8.17
N LEU A 40 -4.73 -9.47 9.15
CA LEU A 40 -4.06 -10.67 9.69
C LEU A 40 -3.83 -11.78 8.66
N PRO A 41 -4.78 -12.10 7.75
CA PRO A 41 -4.54 -13.13 6.74
C PRO A 41 -3.33 -12.82 5.85
N ILE A 42 -3.10 -11.54 5.55
CA ILE A 42 -2.00 -11.07 4.71
C ILE A 42 -0.67 -11.20 5.45
N VAL A 43 -0.64 -10.82 6.74
CA VAL A 43 0.55 -10.98 7.59
C VAL A 43 0.91 -12.47 7.75
N ALA A 44 -0.10 -13.33 7.94
CA ALA A 44 0.10 -14.78 7.98
C ALA A 44 0.66 -15.33 6.66
N ALA A 45 0.10 -14.91 5.52
CA ALA A 45 0.60 -15.29 4.20
C ALA A 45 2.06 -14.84 4.00
N LEU A 46 2.40 -13.61 4.40
CA LEU A 46 3.77 -13.10 4.33
C LEU A 46 4.73 -13.94 5.19
N ALA A 47 4.33 -14.29 6.42
CA ALA A 47 5.13 -15.13 7.30
C ALA A 47 5.37 -16.53 6.71
N VAL A 48 4.35 -17.14 6.07
CA VAL A 48 4.49 -18.42 5.37
C VAL A 48 5.45 -18.30 4.19
N ILE A 49 5.32 -17.26 3.37
CA ILE A 49 6.24 -17.00 2.24
C ILE A 49 7.68 -16.89 2.74
N TRP A 50 7.88 -16.12 3.81
CA TRP A 50 9.20 -15.90 4.39
C TRP A 50 9.81 -17.18 4.96
N LEU A 51 9.00 -17.99 5.65
CA LEU A 51 9.43 -19.29 6.16
C LEU A 51 9.85 -20.22 5.01
N VAL A 52 9.02 -20.35 3.97
CA VAL A 52 9.32 -21.22 2.83
C VAL A 52 10.62 -20.80 2.14
N PHE A 53 10.78 -19.52 1.78
CA PHE A 53 12.00 -19.08 1.11
C PHE A 53 13.23 -19.11 2.02
N GLN A 54 13.08 -18.92 3.33
CA GLN A 54 14.19 -19.10 4.26
C GLN A 54 14.66 -20.56 4.34
N LEU A 55 13.73 -21.52 4.29
CA LEU A 55 14.06 -22.94 4.27
C LEU A 55 14.71 -23.36 2.95
N LEU A 56 14.32 -22.73 1.83
CA LEU A 56 14.89 -23.02 0.52
C LEU A 56 16.23 -22.32 0.27
N ASN A 57 16.44 -21.13 0.84
CA ASN A 57 17.68 -20.38 0.74
C ASN A 57 17.98 -19.64 2.06
N PRO A 58 19.05 -20.01 2.79
CA PRO A 58 19.42 -19.38 4.06
C PRO A 58 19.67 -17.87 3.97
N SER A 59 19.96 -17.36 2.76
CA SER A 59 20.22 -15.94 2.50
C SER A 59 18.94 -15.12 2.37
N PHE A 60 17.75 -15.73 2.33
CA PHE A 60 16.50 -15.02 2.10
C PHE A 60 16.19 -14.00 3.20
N LEU A 61 16.24 -14.38 4.47
CA LEU A 61 16.07 -13.46 5.60
C LEU A 61 17.36 -12.76 5.99
N SER A 62 18.43 -12.86 5.20
CA SER A 62 19.65 -12.09 5.47
C SER A 62 19.35 -10.58 5.43
N SER A 63 20.05 -9.82 6.28
CA SER A 63 19.88 -8.37 6.34
C SER A 63 20.11 -7.69 4.99
N ASP A 64 21.03 -8.20 4.16
CA ASP A 64 21.23 -7.67 2.81
C ASP A 64 20.05 -7.89 1.88
N ASN A 65 19.50 -9.11 1.85
CA ASN A 65 18.33 -9.35 1.03
C ASN A 65 17.12 -8.53 1.50
N LEU A 66 16.88 -8.44 2.81
CA LEU A 66 15.78 -7.62 3.35
C LEU A 66 15.95 -6.13 3.04
N VAL A 67 17.17 -5.59 3.13
CA VAL A 67 17.45 -4.21 2.69
C VAL A 67 17.12 -4.05 1.19
N ASN A 68 17.61 -4.93 0.33
CA ASN A 68 17.35 -4.87 -1.11
C ASN A 68 15.85 -5.01 -1.44
N LEU A 69 15.14 -5.85 -0.69
CA LEU A 69 13.68 -6.03 -0.80
C LEU A 69 12.96 -4.72 -0.47
N THR A 70 13.32 -4.05 0.64
CA THR A 70 12.68 -2.76 1.01
C THR A 70 12.89 -1.67 -0.06
N LEU A 71 14.08 -1.61 -0.66
CA LEU A 71 14.37 -0.67 -1.75
C LEU A 71 13.53 -0.96 -3.00
N GLN A 72 13.30 -2.24 -3.32
CA GLN A 72 12.42 -2.65 -4.43
C GLN A 72 10.95 -2.33 -4.15
N CYS A 73 10.50 -2.56 -2.91
CA CYS A 73 9.15 -2.21 -2.48
C CYS A 73 8.86 -0.71 -2.59
N ALA A 74 9.84 0.17 -2.37
CA ALA A 74 9.61 1.61 -2.36
C ALA A 74 9.00 2.13 -3.67
N ALA A 75 9.61 1.83 -4.81
CA ALA A 75 9.17 2.39 -6.08
C ALA A 75 7.79 1.84 -6.52
N THR A 76 7.64 0.53 -6.58
CA THR A 76 6.38 -0.12 -6.99
C THR A 76 5.29 0.01 -5.92
N GLY A 77 5.66 0.14 -4.65
CA GLY A 77 4.74 0.37 -3.55
C GLY A 77 4.05 1.73 -3.62
N VAL A 78 4.77 2.78 -4.06
CA VAL A 78 4.16 4.09 -4.30
C VAL A 78 3.14 4.02 -5.43
N LEU A 79 3.38 3.23 -6.49
CA LEU A 79 2.36 2.97 -7.53
C LEU A 79 1.15 2.27 -6.93
N ALA A 80 1.37 1.21 -6.15
CA ALA A 80 0.30 0.47 -5.48
C ALA A 80 -0.53 1.37 -4.55
N LEU A 81 0.10 2.32 -3.86
CA LEU A 81 -0.59 3.31 -3.03
C LEU A 81 -1.50 4.23 -3.86
N GLY A 82 -1.06 4.63 -5.05
CA GLY A 82 -1.91 5.33 -6.01
C GLY A 82 -3.10 4.50 -6.46
N VAL A 83 -2.86 3.24 -6.79
CA VAL A 83 -3.91 2.28 -7.18
C VAL A 83 -4.94 2.10 -6.07
N VAL A 84 -4.53 2.01 -4.80
CA VAL A 84 -5.46 1.94 -3.66
C VAL A 84 -6.49 3.09 -3.71
N LEU A 85 -6.07 4.32 -4.04
CA LEU A 85 -6.96 5.48 -4.06
C LEU A 85 -8.01 5.41 -5.17
N VAL A 86 -7.64 4.91 -6.34
CA VAL A 86 -8.56 4.76 -7.49
C VAL A 86 -9.47 3.55 -7.31
N LEU A 87 -8.97 2.45 -6.76
CA LEU A 87 -9.79 1.30 -6.37
C LEU A 87 -10.80 1.67 -5.28
N LEU A 88 -10.44 2.53 -4.33
CA LEU A 88 -11.36 2.98 -3.27
C LEU A 88 -12.59 3.71 -3.80
N VAL A 89 -12.50 4.39 -4.95
CA VAL A 89 -13.66 5.00 -5.63
C VAL A 89 -14.30 4.07 -6.67
N GLY A 90 -13.92 2.78 -6.69
CA GLY A 90 -14.48 1.77 -7.60
C GLY A 90 -14.03 1.92 -9.05
N GLN A 91 -12.89 2.56 -9.29
CA GLN A 91 -12.31 2.73 -10.62
C GLN A 91 -11.01 1.92 -10.73
N ILE A 92 -10.57 1.67 -11.96
CA ILE A 92 -9.30 1.00 -12.26
C ILE A 92 -8.45 1.92 -13.14
N ASP A 93 -7.15 2.02 -12.81
CA ASP A 93 -6.15 2.70 -13.63
C ASP A 93 -5.05 1.72 -14.05
N LEU A 94 -5.11 1.29 -15.32
CA LEU A 94 -4.11 0.41 -15.93
C LEU A 94 -2.86 1.16 -16.37
N SER A 95 -2.92 2.48 -16.49
CA SER A 95 -1.82 3.28 -17.05
C SER A 95 -0.74 3.65 -16.04
N VAL A 96 -0.92 3.33 -14.75
CA VAL A 96 0.01 3.70 -13.67
C VAL A 96 1.47 3.30 -13.95
N GLY A 97 1.69 2.17 -14.62
CA GLY A 97 3.02 1.76 -15.08
C GLY A 97 3.59 2.72 -16.13
N SER A 98 2.86 2.95 -17.22
CA SER A 98 3.30 3.87 -18.29
C SER A 98 3.44 5.33 -17.85
N VAL A 99 2.62 5.81 -16.90
CA VAL A 99 2.78 7.16 -16.31
C VAL A 99 4.07 7.24 -15.49
N SER A 100 4.38 6.19 -14.72
CA SER A 100 5.66 6.04 -14.02
C SER A 100 6.85 6.01 -14.99
N GLY A 101 6.74 5.26 -16.09
CA GLY A 101 7.75 5.21 -17.15
C GLY A 101 7.99 6.54 -17.85
N LEU A 102 6.91 7.25 -18.21
CA LEU A 102 6.98 8.59 -18.78
C LEU A 102 7.61 9.59 -17.80
N ALA A 103 7.25 9.54 -16.52
CA ALA A 103 7.84 10.39 -15.49
C ALA A 103 9.36 10.13 -15.34
N ALA A 104 9.78 8.86 -15.34
CA ALA A 104 11.19 8.49 -15.32
C ALA A 104 11.95 9.03 -16.54
N ALA A 105 11.37 8.91 -17.74
CA ALA A 105 11.95 9.44 -18.97
C ALA A 105 12.08 10.97 -18.94
N VAL A 106 11.07 11.69 -18.45
CA VAL A 106 11.12 13.15 -18.27
C VAL A 106 12.25 13.55 -17.32
N VAL A 107 12.43 12.82 -16.21
CA VAL A 107 13.55 13.07 -15.29
C VAL A 107 14.90 12.87 -15.97
N ALA A 108 15.11 11.71 -16.62
CA ALA A 108 16.39 11.36 -17.22
C ALA A 108 16.77 12.28 -18.39
N VAL A 109 15.84 12.49 -19.33
CA VAL A 109 16.07 13.34 -20.51
C VAL A 109 16.23 14.80 -20.09
N GLY A 110 15.38 15.29 -19.18
CA GLY A 110 15.49 16.64 -18.66
C GLY A 110 16.85 16.88 -17.98
N ALA A 111 17.32 15.93 -17.17
CA ALA A 111 18.55 16.09 -16.41
C ALA A 111 19.80 15.99 -17.30
N VAL A 112 19.80 15.09 -18.27
CA VAL A 112 21.00 14.72 -19.03
C VAL A 112 21.07 15.45 -20.37
N GLN A 113 19.98 15.43 -21.15
CA GLN A 113 19.96 16.00 -22.49
C GLN A 113 19.64 17.50 -22.45
N LEU A 114 18.62 17.90 -21.68
CA LEU A 114 18.26 19.31 -21.52
C LEU A 114 19.09 20.02 -20.44
N ARG A 115 19.91 19.28 -19.68
CA ARG A 115 20.77 19.78 -18.60
C ARG A 115 20.02 20.60 -17.54
N TRP A 116 18.75 20.29 -17.31
CA TRP A 116 17.97 20.94 -16.27
C TRP A 116 18.38 20.45 -14.88
N PRO A 117 18.24 21.30 -13.84
CA PRO A 117 18.39 20.85 -12.47
C PRO A 117 17.43 19.69 -12.17
N ILE A 118 17.91 18.65 -11.50
CA ILE A 118 17.12 17.42 -11.24
C ILE A 118 15.87 17.70 -10.41
N ALA A 119 15.90 18.72 -9.54
CA ALA A 119 14.70 19.16 -8.84
C ALA A 119 13.62 19.66 -9.81
N LEU A 120 14.00 20.41 -10.84
CA LEU A 120 13.07 20.90 -11.85
C LEU A 120 12.49 19.76 -12.70
N THR A 121 13.31 18.76 -13.05
CA THR A 121 12.84 17.61 -13.82
C THR A 121 11.91 16.71 -13.01
N ALA A 122 12.18 16.55 -11.71
CA ALA A 122 11.27 15.88 -10.78
C ALA A 122 9.92 16.61 -10.66
N LEU A 123 9.94 17.95 -10.55
CA LEU A 123 8.71 18.75 -10.53
C LEU A 123 7.94 18.64 -11.85
N ALA A 124 8.64 18.67 -13.00
CA ALA A 124 8.02 18.46 -14.31
C ALA A 124 7.38 17.08 -14.42
N ALA A 125 8.05 16.03 -13.94
CA ALA A 125 7.51 14.67 -13.91
C ALA A 125 6.28 14.55 -12.99
N LEU A 126 6.27 15.19 -11.82
CA LEU A 126 5.07 15.25 -10.97
C LEU A 126 3.93 16.03 -11.63
N ALA A 127 4.23 17.12 -12.33
CA ALA A 127 3.25 17.89 -13.09
C ALA A 127 2.60 17.05 -14.21
N VAL A 128 3.37 16.18 -14.89
CA VAL A 128 2.81 15.20 -15.83
C VAL A 128 1.78 14.31 -15.13
N GLY A 129 2.10 13.78 -13.94
CA GLY A 129 1.15 12.99 -13.15
C GLY A 129 -0.13 13.75 -12.81
N VAL A 130 -0.03 15.02 -12.41
CA VAL A 130 -1.19 15.88 -12.14
C VAL A 130 -2.04 16.09 -13.41
N VAL A 131 -1.41 16.40 -14.54
CA VAL A 131 -2.10 16.63 -15.83
C VAL A 131 -2.83 15.38 -16.28
N VAL A 132 -2.19 14.20 -16.20
CA VAL A 132 -2.81 12.92 -16.54
C VAL A 132 -4.01 12.64 -15.65
N GLY A 133 -3.88 12.82 -14.34
CA GLY A 133 -4.99 12.57 -13.43
C GLY A 133 -6.15 13.57 -13.59
N LEU A 134 -5.86 14.82 -13.94
CA LEU A 134 -6.89 15.81 -14.31
C LEU A 134 -7.61 15.40 -15.59
N LEU A 135 -6.87 14.97 -16.62
CA LEU A 135 -7.43 14.46 -17.86
C LEU A 135 -8.38 13.29 -17.58
N TYR A 136 -7.94 12.28 -16.84
CA TYR A 136 -8.78 11.15 -16.44
C TYR A 136 -10.00 11.55 -15.61
N GLY A 137 -9.81 12.47 -14.67
CA GLY A 137 -10.90 13.05 -13.90
C GLY A 137 -11.95 13.70 -14.80
N VAL A 138 -11.55 14.43 -15.84
CA VAL A 138 -12.46 15.04 -16.82
C VAL A 138 -13.13 13.99 -17.69
N LEU A 139 -12.38 13.03 -18.24
CA LEU A 139 -12.93 11.93 -19.06
C LEU A 139 -14.01 11.15 -18.31
N PHE A 140 -13.77 10.86 -17.03
CA PHE A 140 -14.74 10.14 -16.21
C PHE A 140 -15.93 11.02 -15.81
N THR A 141 -15.70 12.23 -15.28
CA THR A 141 -16.78 13.02 -14.67
C THR A 141 -17.61 13.84 -15.66
N ARG A 142 -17.01 14.29 -16.77
CA ARG A 142 -17.67 15.11 -17.80
C ARG A 142 -18.11 14.26 -18.98
N LEU A 143 -17.24 13.38 -19.47
CA LEU A 143 -17.52 12.56 -20.66
C LEU A 143 -18.11 11.19 -20.33
N ARG A 144 -18.15 10.81 -19.05
CA ARG A 144 -18.76 9.55 -18.56
C ARG A 144 -18.18 8.30 -19.22
N LEU A 145 -16.92 8.35 -19.60
CA LEU A 145 -16.22 7.20 -20.16
C LEU A 145 -15.84 6.21 -19.04
N PRO A 146 -15.96 4.89 -19.24
CA PRO A 146 -15.49 3.91 -18.27
C PRO A 146 -13.97 3.99 -18.07
N SER A 147 -13.49 3.95 -16.81
CA SER A 147 -12.06 4.14 -16.52
C SER A 147 -11.15 3.09 -17.10
N PHE A 148 -11.61 1.84 -17.14
CA PHE A 148 -10.87 0.75 -17.76
C PHE A 148 -10.48 1.08 -19.21
N VAL A 149 -11.41 1.63 -20.00
CA VAL A 149 -11.18 1.91 -21.43
C VAL A 149 -10.18 3.04 -21.61
N PHE A 150 -10.37 4.18 -20.95
CA PHE A 150 -9.46 5.32 -21.15
C PHE A 150 -8.10 5.13 -20.49
N THR A 151 -7.99 4.32 -19.43
CA THR A 151 -6.69 4.00 -18.82
C THR A 151 -5.94 2.92 -19.59
N LEU A 152 -6.65 2.01 -20.27
CA LEU A 152 -6.03 1.10 -21.25
C LEU A 152 -5.51 1.88 -22.48
N ALA A 153 -6.28 2.84 -23.00
CA ALA A 153 -5.79 3.72 -24.05
C ALA A 153 -4.60 4.56 -23.56
N GLY A 154 -4.69 5.12 -22.35
CA GLY A 154 -3.61 5.88 -21.73
C GLY A 154 -2.34 5.05 -21.51
N LEU A 155 -2.45 3.76 -21.19
CA LEU A 155 -1.31 2.84 -21.11
C LEU A 155 -0.46 2.90 -22.39
N LEU A 156 -1.10 2.80 -23.56
CA LEU A 156 -0.43 2.85 -24.85
C LEU A 156 0.06 4.26 -25.19
N VAL A 157 -0.75 5.29 -24.93
CA VAL A 157 -0.40 6.68 -25.21
C VAL A 157 0.83 7.11 -24.40
N PHE A 158 0.86 6.87 -23.10
CA PHE A 158 1.97 7.28 -22.25
C PHE A 158 3.22 6.44 -22.47
N ALA A 159 3.07 5.15 -22.79
CA ALA A 159 4.18 4.35 -23.28
C ALA A 159 4.77 4.95 -24.56
N GLY A 160 3.93 5.29 -25.55
CA GLY A 160 4.39 5.96 -26.78
C GLY A 160 5.07 7.31 -26.53
N LEU A 161 4.52 8.12 -25.61
CA LEU A 161 5.14 9.39 -25.20
C LEU A 161 6.48 9.16 -24.49
N GLN A 162 6.60 8.14 -23.65
CA GLN A 162 7.87 7.75 -23.04
C GLN A 162 8.93 7.43 -24.11
N LEU A 163 8.57 6.63 -25.12
CA LEU A 163 9.47 6.32 -26.24
C LEU A 163 9.89 7.60 -26.95
N ARG A 164 8.95 8.53 -27.18
CA ARG A 164 9.19 9.78 -27.89
C ARG A 164 10.09 10.75 -27.10
N VAL A 165 9.95 10.77 -25.78
CA VAL A 165 10.78 11.58 -24.86
C VAL A 165 12.20 11.01 -24.80
N LEU A 166 12.36 9.68 -24.66
CA LEU A 166 13.67 9.02 -24.68
C LEU A 166 14.37 9.17 -26.03
N GLY A 167 13.60 9.28 -27.11
CA GLY A 167 14.14 9.48 -28.46
C GLY A 167 14.89 8.25 -28.98
N PRO A 168 15.78 8.44 -29.97
CA PRO A 168 16.46 7.33 -30.65
C PRO A 168 17.36 6.49 -29.75
N THR A 169 17.86 7.05 -28.63
CA THR A 169 18.77 6.33 -27.74
C THR A 169 18.06 5.24 -26.95
N GLY A 170 16.75 5.38 -26.71
CA GLY A 170 15.91 4.43 -25.97
C GLY A 170 16.29 4.19 -24.50
N SER A 171 17.40 4.74 -24.05
CA SER A 171 17.88 4.71 -22.68
C SER A 171 18.69 5.96 -22.39
N VAL A 172 18.55 6.50 -21.18
CA VAL A 172 19.30 7.64 -20.68
C VAL A 172 19.72 7.34 -19.25
N ASN A 173 21.03 7.32 -19.01
CA ASN A 173 21.61 7.10 -17.68
C ASN A 173 21.67 8.42 -16.91
N LEU A 174 21.24 8.39 -15.66
CA LEU A 174 21.37 9.51 -14.73
C LEU A 174 22.79 9.55 -14.14
N PRO A 175 23.34 10.74 -13.87
CA PRO A 175 24.63 10.85 -13.19
C PRO A 175 24.57 10.20 -11.80
N PHE A 176 25.52 9.32 -11.48
CA PHE A 176 25.58 8.66 -10.17
C PHE A 176 25.75 9.65 -9.01
N GLU A 177 26.37 10.80 -9.26
CA GLU A 177 26.54 11.88 -8.29
C GLU A 177 25.30 12.76 -8.10
N SER A 178 24.23 12.51 -8.87
CA SER A 178 22.98 13.22 -8.64
C SER A 178 22.39 12.88 -7.28
N TRP A 179 21.80 13.88 -6.62
CA TRP A 179 21.12 13.67 -5.34
C TRP A 179 20.03 12.59 -5.43
N LEU A 180 19.34 12.48 -6.57
CA LEU A 180 18.28 11.49 -6.76
C LEU A 180 18.83 10.06 -6.77
N VAL A 181 19.92 9.80 -7.49
CA VAL A 181 20.58 8.48 -7.50
C VAL A 181 21.24 8.19 -6.15
N GLN A 182 21.95 9.16 -5.58
CA GLN A 182 22.60 9.00 -4.27
C GLN A 182 21.58 8.67 -3.17
N VAL A 183 20.46 9.41 -3.08
CA VAL A 183 19.39 9.15 -2.10
C VAL A 183 18.73 7.79 -2.36
N SER A 184 18.59 7.36 -3.62
CA SER A 184 17.91 6.10 -3.96
C SER A 184 18.76 4.85 -3.76
N GLN A 185 20.08 4.94 -3.93
CA GLN A 185 20.99 3.78 -3.85
C GLN A 185 21.83 3.75 -2.56
N ARG A 186 22.21 4.93 -2.04
CA ARG A 186 23.10 5.10 -0.88
C ARG A 186 22.46 5.86 0.28
N GLY A 187 21.26 6.43 0.10
CA GLY A 187 20.54 7.15 1.14
C GLY A 187 19.91 6.19 2.13
N PHE A 188 20.55 6.01 3.28
CA PHE A 188 20.01 5.25 4.41
C PHE A 188 19.80 6.17 5.61
N LEU A 189 18.76 5.90 6.40
CA LEU A 189 18.53 6.63 7.64
C LEU A 189 19.66 6.29 8.63
N PRO A 190 20.29 7.30 9.26
CA PRO A 190 21.20 7.04 10.38
C PRO A 190 20.50 6.18 11.44
N ALA A 191 21.21 5.24 12.06
CA ALA A 191 20.62 4.28 13.00
C ALA A 191 19.82 4.98 14.13
N GLY A 192 20.35 6.07 14.68
CA GLY A 192 19.65 6.87 15.70
C GLY A 192 18.32 7.43 15.20
N VAL A 193 18.24 7.88 13.94
CA VAL A 193 17.02 8.40 13.33
C VAL A 193 16.01 7.27 13.08
N SER A 194 16.46 6.10 12.61
CA SER A 194 15.56 4.96 12.38
C SER A 194 14.96 4.43 13.68
N TYR A 195 15.73 4.36 14.78
CA TYR A 195 15.18 4.04 16.10
C TYR A 195 14.25 5.14 16.64
N ALA A 196 14.60 6.42 16.46
CA ALA A 196 13.75 7.54 16.90
C ALA A 196 12.38 7.51 16.20
N LEU A 197 12.32 7.15 14.91
CA LEU A 197 11.06 6.97 14.19
C LEU A 197 10.24 5.80 14.76
N VAL A 198 10.87 4.68 15.13
CA VAL A 198 10.17 3.57 15.79
C VAL A 198 9.58 4.03 17.12
N VAL A 199 10.38 4.71 17.95
CA VAL A 199 9.90 5.26 19.24
C VAL A 199 8.73 6.22 19.03
N LEU A 200 8.83 7.12 18.05
CA LEU A 200 7.75 8.06 17.71
C LEU A 200 6.45 7.33 17.33
N VAL A 201 6.53 6.29 16.50
CA VAL A 201 5.37 5.48 16.09
C VAL A 201 4.77 4.73 17.28
N VAL A 202 5.62 4.10 18.10
CA VAL A 202 5.20 3.32 19.28
C VAL A 202 4.53 4.23 20.32
N VAL A 203 5.16 5.36 20.65
CA VAL A 203 4.62 6.34 21.61
C VAL A 203 3.35 6.98 21.07
N GLY A 204 3.31 7.35 19.79
CA GLY A 204 2.11 7.88 19.15
C GLY A 204 0.94 6.88 19.17
N HIS A 205 1.22 5.61 18.90
CA HIS A 205 0.22 4.55 18.99
C HIS A 205 -0.27 4.35 20.43
N ALA A 206 0.65 4.26 21.40
CA ALA A 206 0.33 4.17 22.82
C ALA A 206 -0.55 5.34 23.28
N ALA A 207 -0.17 6.58 22.94
CA ALA A 207 -0.94 7.77 23.24
C ALA A 207 -2.35 7.71 22.62
N SER A 208 -2.47 7.26 21.37
CA SER A 208 -3.77 7.11 20.71
C SER A 208 -4.70 6.11 21.43
N LEU A 209 -4.14 5.00 21.93
CA LEU A 209 -4.89 4.00 22.69
C LEU A 209 -5.28 4.50 24.08
N LEU A 210 -4.38 5.20 24.76
CA LEU A 210 -4.64 5.76 26.09
C LEU A 210 -5.66 6.90 26.05
N VAL A 211 -5.55 7.81 25.07
CA VAL A 211 -6.55 8.87 24.86
C VAL A 211 -7.90 8.28 24.46
N GLY A 212 -7.91 7.27 23.58
CA GLY A 212 -9.13 6.55 23.22
C GLY A 212 -9.79 5.87 24.42
N ARG A 213 -8.99 5.23 25.27
CA ARG A 213 -9.43 4.62 26.53
C ARG A 213 -10.04 5.67 27.47
N ALA A 214 -9.33 6.76 27.76
CA ALA A 214 -9.80 7.81 28.65
C ALA A 214 -11.11 8.46 28.16
N ARG A 215 -11.27 8.63 26.84
CA ARG A 215 -12.53 9.11 26.23
C ARG A 215 -13.69 8.14 26.42
N ARG A 216 -13.44 6.83 26.28
CA ARG A 216 -14.46 5.79 26.47
C ARG A 216 -14.84 5.64 27.94
N GLU A 217 -13.87 5.72 28.84
CA GLU A 217 -14.08 5.69 30.29
C GLU A 217 -14.94 6.86 30.77
N ARG A 218 -14.66 8.09 30.30
CA ARG A 218 -15.50 9.27 30.56
C ARG A 218 -16.91 9.18 29.98
N ALA A 219 -17.10 8.34 28.97
CA ALA A 219 -18.39 8.08 28.34
C ALA A 219 -19.07 6.81 28.91
N GLU A 220 -18.53 6.25 30.01
CA GLU A 220 -19.01 5.03 30.68
C GLU A 220 -19.12 3.81 29.75
N LEU A 221 -18.32 3.80 28.68
CA LEU A 221 -18.25 2.69 27.74
C LEU A 221 -17.24 1.64 28.21
N PRO A 222 -17.42 0.35 27.85
CA PRO A 222 -16.45 -0.70 28.14
C PRO A 222 -15.06 -0.36 27.60
N VAL A 223 -14.05 -0.42 28.46
CA VAL A 223 -12.64 -0.16 28.12
C VAL A 223 -11.81 -1.45 28.19
N PRO A 224 -10.86 -1.65 27.25
CA PRO A 224 -9.91 -2.77 27.33
C PRO A 224 -9.06 -2.67 28.60
N SER A 225 -8.42 -3.74 29.08
CA SER A 225 -7.51 -3.66 30.24
C SER A 225 -6.18 -2.96 29.89
N LEU A 226 -5.48 -2.38 30.87
CA LEU A 226 -4.18 -1.74 30.65
C LEU A 226 -3.13 -2.76 30.16
N THR A 227 -3.21 -4.00 30.62
CA THR A 227 -2.34 -5.10 30.18
C THR A 227 -2.49 -5.37 28.69
N VAL A 228 -3.71 -5.34 28.15
CA VAL A 228 -3.93 -5.52 26.70
C VAL A 228 -3.36 -4.35 25.89
N VAL A 229 -3.49 -3.12 26.41
CA VAL A 229 -2.87 -1.93 25.77
C VAL A 229 -1.35 -2.06 25.78
N ALA A 230 -0.75 -2.37 26.93
CA ALA A 230 0.69 -2.55 27.09
C ALA A 230 1.22 -3.68 26.19
N ALA A 231 0.50 -4.81 26.10
CA ALA A 231 0.86 -5.92 25.23
C ALA A 231 0.86 -5.51 23.75
N ARG A 232 -0.18 -4.80 23.28
CA ARG A 232 -0.25 -4.31 21.88
C ARG A 232 0.89 -3.35 21.54
N VAL A 233 1.18 -2.41 22.44
CA VAL A 233 2.29 -1.45 22.29
C VAL A 233 3.63 -2.17 22.32
N GLY A 234 3.82 -3.12 23.24
CA GLY A 234 5.04 -3.92 23.37
C GLY A 234 5.32 -4.79 22.15
N VAL A 235 4.30 -5.46 21.60
CA VAL A 235 4.43 -6.24 20.36
C VAL A 235 4.80 -5.34 19.19
N LEU A 236 4.16 -4.18 19.04
CA LEU A 236 4.50 -3.22 17.99
C LEU A 236 5.96 -2.74 18.13
N ALA A 237 6.38 -2.41 19.35
CA ALA A 237 7.74 -1.97 19.64
C ALA A 237 8.78 -3.06 19.34
N LEU A 238 8.50 -4.31 19.71
CA LEU A 238 9.38 -5.44 19.46
C LEU A 238 9.49 -5.74 17.96
N VAL A 239 8.38 -5.74 17.23
CA VAL A 239 8.37 -6.03 15.78
C VAL A 239 9.09 -4.93 15.01
N LEU A 240 8.73 -3.66 15.22
CA LEU A 240 9.36 -2.56 14.50
C LEU A 240 10.81 -2.33 14.94
N GLY A 241 11.07 -2.40 16.25
CA GLY A 241 12.42 -2.26 16.80
C GLY A 241 13.34 -3.38 16.35
N GLY A 242 12.86 -4.64 16.38
CA GLY A 242 13.59 -5.80 15.88
C GLY A 242 13.87 -5.73 14.38
N ALA A 243 12.89 -5.34 13.57
CA ALA A 243 13.09 -5.17 12.14
C ALA A 243 14.13 -4.07 11.83
N VAL A 244 14.03 -2.90 12.47
CA VAL A 244 15.00 -1.82 12.30
C VAL A 244 16.39 -2.20 12.80
N ALA A 245 16.47 -2.86 13.97
CA ALA A 245 17.74 -3.36 14.49
C ALA A 245 18.39 -4.35 13.54
N TYR A 246 17.61 -5.28 12.98
CA TYR A 246 18.10 -6.26 12.04
C TYR A 246 18.59 -5.61 10.74
N LEU A 247 17.83 -4.67 10.16
CA LEU A 247 18.26 -3.94 8.96
C LEU A 247 19.53 -3.11 9.21
N ASN A 248 19.67 -2.52 10.40
CA ASN A 248 20.86 -1.75 10.80
C ASN A 248 22.12 -2.61 11.01
N THR A 249 22.03 -3.95 11.03
CA THR A 249 23.22 -4.82 10.99
C THR A 249 23.94 -4.78 9.63
N ASN A 250 23.27 -4.29 8.58
CA ASN A 250 23.86 -4.04 7.27
C ASN A 250 23.78 -2.54 6.95
N ARG A 251 23.00 -2.14 5.94
CA ARG A 251 22.90 -0.74 5.49
C ARG A 251 21.85 0.08 6.23
N GLY A 252 20.93 -0.56 6.96
CA GLY A 252 19.83 0.11 7.65
C GLY A 252 18.60 0.32 6.79
N VAL A 253 17.73 1.24 7.22
CA VAL A 253 16.48 1.54 6.52
C VAL A 253 16.73 2.53 5.38
N GLY A 254 16.47 2.10 4.15
CA GLY A 254 16.62 2.96 2.97
C GLY A 254 15.66 4.16 3.02
N PHE A 255 16.15 5.34 2.64
CA PHE A 255 15.37 6.58 2.65
C PHE A 255 14.14 6.48 1.75
N THR A 256 14.26 5.85 0.58
CA THR A 256 13.14 5.65 -0.36
C THR A 256 12.04 4.77 0.23
N PHE A 257 12.40 3.74 1.00
CA PHE A 257 11.43 2.93 1.71
C PHE A 257 10.78 3.68 2.87
N ALA A 258 11.56 4.45 3.64
CA ALA A 258 11.03 5.32 4.68
C ALA A 258 10.06 6.39 4.11
N LEU A 259 10.40 6.99 2.96
CA LEU A 259 9.52 7.89 2.22
C LEU A 259 8.22 7.18 1.82
N PHE A 260 8.30 5.97 1.26
CA PHE A 260 7.12 5.20 0.91
C PHE A 260 6.22 4.91 2.12
N VAL A 261 6.79 4.43 3.24
CA VAL A 261 6.04 4.21 4.49
C VAL A 261 5.43 5.52 5.02
N GLY A 262 6.16 6.64 4.92
CA GLY A 262 5.66 7.96 5.25
C GLY A 262 4.47 8.38 4.39
N LEU A 263 4.52 8.14 3.07
CA LEU A 263 3.40 8.39 2.16
C LEU A 263 2.19 7.50 2.50
N VAL A 264 2.41 6.23 2.83
CA VAL A 264 1.35 5.32 3.30
C VAL A 264 0.69 5.88 4.56
N ALA A 265 1.48 6.35 5.54
CA ALA A 265 0.96 6.94 6.77
C ALA A 265 0.18 8.25 6.51
N VAL A 266 0.69 9.12 5.64
CA VAL A 266 0.00 10.35 5.23
C VAL A 266 -1.32 10.03 4.54
N VAL A 267 -1.33 9.11 3.57
CA VAL A 267 -2.56 8.72 2.87
C VAL A 267 -3.54 8.03 3.81
N ASP A 268 -3.09 7.19 4.74
CA ASP A 268 -3.95 6.58 5.77
C ASP A 268 -4.60 7.66 6.65
N LEU A 269 -3.82 8.66 7.09
CA LEU A 269 -4.33 9.79 7.87
C LEU A 269 -5.34 10.61 7.07
N LEU A 270 -5.03 10.92 5.81
CA LEU A 270 -5.94 11.63 4.91
C LEU A 270 -7.25 10.86 4.76
N LEU A 271 -7.18 9.55 4.51
CA LEU A 271 -8.34 8.70 4.37
C LEU A 271 -9.15 8.62 5.67
N ARG A 272 -8.53 8.45 6.83
CA ARG A 272 -9.25 8.24 8.11
C ARG A 272 -9.76 9.51 8.78
N ARG A 273 -9.01 10.62 8.68
CA ARG A 273 -9.27 11.81 9.49
C ARG A 273 -9.89 12.97 8.70
N THR A 274 -9.78 13.01 7.38
CA THR A 274 -10.25 14.16 6.59
C THR A 274 -11.65 13.97 6.01
N ARG A 275 -12.29 15.08 5.63
CA ARG A 275 -13.56 15.09 4.87
C ARG A 275 -13.39 14.42 3.51
N TRP A 276 -12.24 14.64 2.85
CA TRP A 276 -11.91 14.00 1.58
C TRP A 276 -11.91 12.47 1.70
N GLY A 277 -11.26 11.93 2.73
CA GLY A 277 -11.21 10.48 2.98
C GLY A 277 -12.57 9.84 3.24
N ARG A 278 -13.47 10.55 3.95
CA ARG A 278 -14.87 10.11 4.12
C ARG A 278 -15.63 10.14 2.80
N ALA A 279 -15.45 11.17 1.99
CA ALA A 279 -16.06 11.28 0.66
C ALA A 279 -15.58 10.18 -0.28
N VAL A 280 -14.28 9.87 -0.30
CA VAL A 280 -13.69 8.77 -1.10
C VAL A 280 -14.37 7.44 -0.77
N ARG A 281 -14.46 7.06 0.51
CA ARG A 281 -15.07 5.78 0.90
C ARG A 281 -16.59 5.75 0.68
N ALA A 282 -17.29 6.85 0.95
CA ALA A 282 -18.73 6.92 0.73
C ALA A 282 -19.09 6.82 -0.75
N VAL A 283 -18.40 7.58 -1.61
CA VAL A 283 -18.60 7.55 -3.08
C VAL A 283 -18.28 6.18 -3.65
N GLY A 284 -17.21 5.54 -3.18
CA GLY A 284 -16.88 4.19 -3.64
C GLY A 284 -17.79 3.08 -3.13
N GLY A 285 -18.52 3.31 -2.04
CA GLY A 285 -19.49 2.34 -1.52
C GLY A 285 -20.82 2.40 -2.26
N ASP A 286 -21.37 3.61 -2.44
CA ASP A 286 -22.57 3.85 -3.24
C ASP A 286 -22.62 5.31 -3.72
N VAL A 287 -22.51 5.50 -5.04
CA VAL A 287 -22.41 6.83 -5.65
C VAL A 287 -23.72 7.61 -5.48
N GLU A 288 -24.85 6.92 -5.62
CA GLU A 288 -26.19 7.48 -5.50
C GLU A 288 -26.47 7.97 -4.07
N SER A 289 -26.19 7.15 -3.05
CA SER A 289 -26.32 7.56 -1.64
C SER A 289 -25.36 8.69 -1.28
N ALA A 290 -24.12 8.65 -1.76
CA ALA A 290 -23.16 9.74 -1.54
C ALA A 290 -23.65 11.06 -2.14
N ARG A 291 -24.28 11.02 -3.33
CA ARG A 291 -24.87 12.20 -3.97
C ARG A 291 -26.08 12.72 -3.18
N ARG A 292 -26.96 11.83 -2.70
CA ARG A 292 -28.11 12.19 -1.85
C ARG A 292 -27.66 12.79 -0.50
N ALA A 293 -26.52 12.36 0.02
CA ALA A 293 -25.89 12.91 1.21
C ALA A 293 -25.12 14.23 0.97
N GLY A 294 -25.18 14.80 -0.24
CA GLY A 294 -24.55 16.08 -0.57
C GLY A 294 -23.03 16.05 -0.71
N LEU A 295 -22.42 14.87 -0.89
CA LEU A 295 -20.97 14.75 -1.08
C LEU A 295 -20.57 15.16 -2.51
N PRO A 296 -19.38 15.78 -2.70
CA PRO A 296 -18.95 16.29 -4.00
C PRO A 296 -18.39 15.17 -4.90
N VAL A 297 -19.26 14.29 -5.39
CA VAL A 297 -18.93 13.07 -6.15
C VAL A 297 -17.88 13.33 -7.24
N GLN A 298 -18.10 14.33 -8.11
CA GLN A 298 -17.20 14.62 -9.22
C GLN A 298 -15.79 15.01 -8.74
N ARG A 299 -15.69 15.85 -7.71
CA ARG A 299 -14.40 16.28 -7.16
C ARG A 299 -13.67 15.10 -6.52
N THR A 300 -14.40 14.19 -5.87
CA THR A 300 -13.83 12.97 -5.29
C THR A 300 -13.15 12.12 -6.38
N PHE A 301 -13.82 11.83 -7.49
CA PHE A 301 -13.21 11.10 -8.60
C PHE A 301 -11.99 11.79 -9.18
N VAL A 302 -12.09 13.08 -9.51
CA VAL A 302 -10.96 13.86 -10.06
C VAL A 302 -9.76 13.82 -9.12
N SER A 303 -9.98 14.08 -7.83
CA SER A 303 -8.90 14.07 -6.83
C SER A 303 -8.26 12.68 -6.65
N ALA A 304 -9.03 11.60 -6.77
CA ALA A 304 -8.50 10.24 -6.70
C ALA A 304 -7.61 9.90 -7.90
N PHE A 305 -8.03 10.26 -9.12
CA PHE A 305 -7.20 10.09 -10.33
C PHE A 305 -5.93 10.96 -10.27
N VAL A 306 -6.03 12.24 -9.87
CA VAL A 306 -4.87 13.12 -9.67
C VAL A 306 -3.89 12.52 -8.66
N ALA A 307 -4.37 12.07 -7.50
CA ALA A 307 -3.52 11.47 -6.49
C ALA A 307 -2.84 10.18 -7.01
N CYS A 308 -3.58 9.31 -7.72
CA CYS A 308 -3.04 8.08 -8.29
C CYS A 308 -1.95 8.35 -9.33
N SER A 309 -2.22 9.19 -10.33
CA SER A 309 -1.26 9.49 -11.39
C SER A 309 -0.04 10.26 -10.87
N THR A 310 -0.21 11.11 -9.84
CA THR A 310 0.92 11.81 -9.19
C THR A 310 1.80 10.84 -8.40
N LEU A 311 1.21 9.89 -7.66
CA LEU A 311 1.96 8.83 -6.98
C LEU A 311 2.64 7.90 -7.99
N ALA A 312 1.98 7.57 -9.11
CA ALA A 312 2.59 6.81 -10.19
C ALA A 312 3.83 7.53 -10.76
N ALA A 313 3.72 8.84 -11.02
CA ALA A 313 4.85 9.65 -11.46
C ALA A 313 5.99 9.64 -10.42
N LEU A 314 5.68 9.81 -9.12
CA LEU A 314 6.67 9.73 -8.05
C LEU A 314 7.37 8.37 -8.00
N GLY A 315 6.65 7.26 -8.13
CA GLY A 315 7.26 5.93 -8.21
C GLY A 315 8.17 5.75 -9.44
N GLY A 316 7.88 6.45 -10.53
CA GLY A 316 8.76 6.56 -11.70
C GLY A 316 10.06 7.30 -11.41
N ILE A 317 9.98 8.44 -10.72
CA ILE A 317 11.14 9.22 -10.25
C ILE A 317 12.02 8.35 -9.35
N LEU A 318 11.41 7.63 -8.38
CA LEU A 318 12.12 6.71 -7.50
C LEU A 318 12.74 5.52 -8.25
N SER A 319 12.04 4.99 -9.26
CA SER A 319 12.58 3.93 -10.12
C SER A 319 13.80 4.40 -10.91
N ALA A 320 13.74 5.60 -11.49
CA ALA A 320 14.84 6.19 -12.23
C ALA A 320 16.07 6.42 -11.34
N GLY A 321 15.86 6.93 -10.11
CA GLY A 321 16.93 7.08 -9.12
C GLY A 321 17.54 5.74 -8.71
N ARG A 322 16.70 4.73 -8.43
CA ARG A 322 17.15 3.39 -8.04
C ARG A 322 17.95 2.70 -9.14
N LEU A 323 17.47 2.76 -10.38
CA LEU A 323 18.12 2.15 -11.55
C LEU A 323 19.27 3.00 -12.12
N ALA A 324 19.42 4.25 -11.64
CA ALA A 324 20.30 5.27 -12.22
C ALA A 324 20.09 5.46 -13.74
N ALA A 325 18.89 5.19 -14.24
CA ALA A 325 18.56 5.29 -15.66
C ALA A 325 17.05 5.30 -15.88
N ALA A 326 16.63 5.81 -17.03
CA ALA A 326 15.32 5.55 -17.60
C ALA A 326 15.49 4.98 -19.01
N ASN A 327 14.77 3.90 -19.31
CA ASN A 327 14.80 3.21 -20.60
C ASN A 327 13.39 2.84 -21.07
N GLN A 328 13.26 2.29 -22.28
CA GLN A 328 11.96 1.92 -22.85
C GLN A 328 11.17 0.89 -22.01
N GLY A 329 11.85 0.11 -21.16
CA GLY A 329 11.21 -0.86 -20.26
C GLY A 329 10.80 -0.28 -18.90
N THR A 330 11.22 0.95 -18.57
CA THR A 330 10.93 1.56 -17.26
C THR A 330 9.44 1.81 -17.13
N GLY A 331 8.81 1.34 -16.05
CA GLY A 331 7.36 1.43 -15.87
C GLY A 331 6.54 0.52 -16.79
N GLY A 332 7.19 -0.21 -17.72
CA GLY A 332 6.55 -1.15 -18.63
C GLY A 332 6.35 -2.54 -18.03
N GLY A 333 6.07 -3.51 -18.91
CA GLY A 333 5.87 -4.90 -18.51
C GLY A 333 4.66 -5.09 -17.60
N ASP A 334 4.84 -5.81 -16.50
CA ASP A 334 3.81 -6.20 -15.55
C ASP A 334 3.73 -5.27 -14.33
N ILE A 335 4.45 -4.13 -14.32
CA ILE A 335 4.51 -3.23 -13.16
C ILE A 335 3.12 -2.73 -12.74
N TYR A 336 2.25 -2.38 -13.69
CA TYR A 336 0.88 -1.95 -13.39
C TYR A 336 0.04 -3.10 -12.81
N LEU A 337 0.19 -4.33 -13.34
CA LEU A 337 -0.46 -5.53 -12.81
C LEU A 337 0.02 -5.83 -11.39
N THR A 338 1.33 -5.75 -11.16
CA THR A 338 1.93 -5.91 -9.84
C THR A 338 1.42 -4.87 -8.84
N ALA A 339 1.29 -3.60 -9.25
CA ALA A 339 0.75 -2.55 -8.39
C ALA A 339 -0.73 -2.79 -8.02
N ILE A 340 -1.54 -3.22 -8.99
CA ILE A 340 -2.96 -3.59 -8.76
C ILE A 340 -3.05 -4.82 -7.88
N ALA A 341 -2.29 -5.88 -8.18
CA ALA A 341 -2.25 -7.09 -7.37
C ALA A 341 -1.83 -6.78 -5.93
N ALA A 342 -0.83 -5.93 -5.72
CA ALA A 342 -0.42 -5.50 -4.38
C ALA A 342 -1.58 -4.82 -3.64
N ALA A 343 -2.26 -3.85 -4.27
CA ALA A 343 -3.38 -3.17 -3.63
C ALA A 343 -4.53 -4.14 -3.25
N VAL A 344 -4.85 -5.09 -4.14
CA VAL A 344 -5.93 -6.06 -3.96
C VAL A 344 -5.59 -7.14 -2.94
N ILE A 345 -4.40 -7.74 -3.03
CA ILE A 345 -3.89 -8.71 -2.04
C ILE A 345 -3.78 -8.06 -0.67
N GLY A 346 -3.40 -6.78 -0.64
CA GLY A 346 -3.44 -5.93 0.54
C GLY A 346 -4.83 -5.73 1.17
N GLY A 347 -5.90 -6.19 0.52
CA GLY A 347 -7.27 -6.12 1.01
C GLY A 347 -8.09 -4.93 0.50
N THR A 348 -7.62 -4.22 -0.53
CA THR A 348 -8.43 -3.18 -1.19
C THR A 348 -9.44 -3.82 -2.12
N SER A 349 -10.70 -3.39 -2.03
CA SER A 349 -11.76 -3.94 -2.88
C SER A 349 -11.65 -3.39 -4.30
N LEU A 350 -11.82 -4.28 -5.29
CA LEU A 350 -11.96 -3.90 -6.70
C LEU A 350 -13.24 -3.13 -6.99
N PHE A 351 -14.26 -3.24 -6.12
CA PHE A 351 -15.58 -2.64 -6.33
C PHE A 351 -15.79 -1.33 -5.55
N GLY A 352 -14.76 -0.81 -4.87
CA GLY A 352 -14.85 0.45 -4.14
C GLY A 352 -15.28 0.33 -2.68
N GLY A 353 -15.17 1.46 -1.97
CA GLY A 353 -15.69 1.67 -0.61
C GLY A 353 -14.89 1.01 0.52
N ARG A 354 -14.11 -0.04 0.24
CA ARG A 354 -13.33 -0.79 1.23
C ARG A 354 -11.86 -0.89 0.87
N GLY A 355 -10.98 -0.56 1.82
CA GLY A 355 -9.52 -0.62 1.66
C GLY A 355 -8.79 0.32 2.61
N SER A 356 -7.47 0.17 2.69
CA SER A 356 -6.60 1.00 3.52
C SER A 356 -5.32 1.35 2.77
N ALA A 357 -4.65 2.45 3.14
CA ALA A 357 -3.34 2.76 2.55
C ALA A 357 -2.30 1.67 2.86
N TRP A 358 -2.41 1.04 4.04
CA TRP A 358 -1.56 -0.08 4.48
C TRP A 358 -1.66 -1.31 3.58
N SER A 359 -2.76 -1.46 2.83
CA SER A 359 -2.94 -2.50 1.83
C SER A 359 -1.83 -2.45 0.77
N ALA A 360 -1.42 -1.26 0.34
CA ALA A 360 -0.31 -1.11 -0.61
C ALA A 360 1.01 -1.63 -0.04
N LEU A 361 1.33 -1.32 1.23
CA LEU A 361 2.55 -1.75 1.90
C LEU A 361 2.61 -3.27 2.09
N LEU A 362 1.55 -3.85 2.66
CA LEU A 362 1.52 -5.29 2.93
C LEU A 362 1.50 -6.10 1.63
N GLY A 363 0.71 -5.67 0.65
CA GLY A 363 0.63 -6.34 -0.64
C GLY A 363 1.94 -6.28 -1.43
N ILE A 364 2.62 -5.11 -1.45
CA ILE A 364 3.89 -5.02 -2.17
C ILE A 364 4.99 -5.83 -1.47
N LEU A 365 4.98 -5.92 -0.14
CA LEU A 365 5.90 -6.79 0.60
C LEU A 365 5.67 -8.26 0.22
N VAL A 366 4.43 -8.72 0.08
CA VAL A 366 4.12 -10.08 -0.37
C VAL A 366 4.70 -10.34 -1.77
N ILE A 367 4.40 -9.46 -2.74
CA ILE A 367 4.85 -9.67 -4.13
C ILE A 367 6.38 -9.61 -4.25
N GLN A 368 7.01 -8.62 -3.61
CA GLN A 368 8.47 -8.48 -3.68
C GLN A 368 9.20 -9.58 -2.90
N SER A 369 8.59 -10.15 -1.85
CA SER A 369 9.14 -11.33 -1.17
C SER A 369 9.18 -12.55 -2.08
N ILE A 370 8.11 -12.77 -2.86
CA ILE A 370 8.08 -13.85 -3.86
C ILE A 370 9.14 -13.60 -4.93
N SER A 371 9.19 -12.39 -5.51
CA SER A 371 10.17 -12.03 -6.55
C SER A 371 11.61 -12.20 -6.06
N SER A 372 11.92 -11.70 -4.86
CA SER A 372 13.24 -11.80 -4.22
C SER A 372 13.61 -13.26 -3.93
N GLY A 373 12.70 -14.05 -3.37
CA GLY A 373 12.93 -15.46 -3.07
C GLY A 373 13.22 -16.29 -4.31
N LEU A 374 12.42 -16.13 -5.37
CA LEU A 374 12.64 -16.85 -6.63
C LEU A 374 13.92 -16.39 -7.34
N THR A 375 14.31 -15.13 -7.19
CA THR A 375 15.58 -14.61 -7.72
C THR A 375 16.78 -15.20 -6.98
N LEU A 376 16.70 -15.38 -5.65
CA LEU A 376 17.74 -16.05 -4.85
C LEU A 376 17.86 -17.54 -5.15
N LEU A 377 16.79 -18.18 -5.63
CA LEU A 377 16.83 -19.55 -6.15
C LEU A 377 17.36 -19.63 -7.59
N ASN A 378 17.79 -18.50 -8.17
CA ASN A 378 18.33 -18.39 -9.52
C ASN A 378 17.41 -18.98 -10.60
N LEU A 379 16.09 -18.84 -10.43
CA LEU A 379 15.10 -19.31 -11.39
C LEU A 379 14.97 -18.33 -12.57
N ASP A 380 14.70 -18.88 -13.76
CA ASP A 380 14.47 -18.08 -14.95
C ASP A 380 13.26 -17.14 -14.81
N THR A 381 13.29 -16.03 -15.55
CA THR A 381 12.20 -15.03 -15.51
C THR A 381 10.85 -15.63 -15.93
N SER A 382 10.85 -16.59 -16.87
CA SER A 382 9.64 -17.31 -17.29
C SER A 382 9.00 -18.07 -16.12
N VAL A 383 9.81 -18.85 -15.39
CA VAL A 383 9.39 -19.60 -14.19
C VAL A 383 8.94 -18.64 -13.09
N ARG A 384 9.63 -17.52 -12.91
CA ARG A 384 9.25 -16.47 -11.96
C ARG A 384 7.86 -15.92 -12.23
N TYR A 385 7.51 -15.63 -13.48
CA TYR A 385 6.16 -15.18 -13.82
C TYR A 385 5.10 -16.24 -13.58
N VAL A 386 5.35 -17.50 -13.94
CA VAL A 386 4.41 -18.60 -13.71
C VAL A 386 4.15 -18.78 -12.21
N ILE A 387 5.20 -18.89 -11.40
CA ILE A 387 5.06 -19.08 -9.95
C ILE A 387 4.38 -17.88 -9.31
N THR A 388 4.80 -16.66 -9.66
CA THR A 388 4.17 -15.45 -9.12
C THR A 388 2.68 -15.44 -9.46
N GLY A 389 2.30 -15.66 -10.72
CA GLY A 389 0.88 -15.72 -11.13
C GLY A 389 0.07 -16.77 -10.37
N VAL A 390 0.60 -17.99 -10.22
CA VAL A 390 -0.06 -19.08 -9.48
C VAL A 390 -0.22 -18.73 -8.01
N VAL A 391 0.82 -18.22 -7.35
CA VAL A 391 0.77 -17.85 -5.93
C VAL A 391 -0.24 -16.72 -5.69
N LEU A 392 -0.27 -15.71 -6.56
CA LEU A 392 -1.24 -14.61 -6.45
C LEU A 392 -2.68 -15.11 -6.64
N ALA A 393 -2.92 -16.00 -7.62
CA ALA A 393 -4.24 -16.60 -7.84
C ALA A 393 -4.70 -17.41 -6.62
N LEU A 394 -3.81 -18.23 -6.05
CA LEU A 394 -4.10 -19.00 -4.83
C LEU A 394 -4.38 -18.11 -3.63
N ALA A 395 -3.59 -17.05 -3.44
CA ALA A 395 -3.79 -16.09 -2.35
C ALA A 395 -5.18 -15.44 -2.41
N VAL A 396 -5.60 -15.00 -3.60
CA VAL A 396 -6.94 -14.40 -3.82
C VAL A 396 -8.05 -15.45 -3.68
N LEU A 397 -7.84 -16.68 -4.16
CA LEU A 397 -8.82 -17.77 -4.03
C LEU A 397 -9.10 -18.10 -2.57
N ILE A 398 -8.06 -18.33 -1.77
CA ILE A 398 -8.17 -18.62 -0.34
C ILE A 398 -8.91 -17.48 0.36
N ASP A 399 -8.49 -16.25 0.10
CA ASP A 399 -9.11 -15.07 0.68
C ASP A 399 -10.60 -14.93 0.28
N SER A 400 -10.95 -15.21 -0.98
CA SER A 400 -12.34 -15.17 -1.46
C SER A 400 -13.22 -16.24 -0.80
N VAL A 401 -12.69 -17.44 -0.57
CA VAL A 401 -13.38 -18.54 0.08
C VAL A 401 -13.56 -18.25 1.57
N VAL A 402 -12.51 -17.78 2.24
CA VAL A 402 -12.57 -17.39 3.67
C VAL A 402 -13.59 -16.27 3.87
N ARG A 403 -13.63 -15.26 2.98
CA ARG A 403 -14.63 -14.18 3.06
C ARG A 403 -16.05 -14.69 2.84
N ARG A 404 -16.28 -15.59 1.88
CA ARG A 404 -17.60 -16.20 1.65
C ARG A 404 -18.09 -17.00 2.85
N ALA A 405 -17.20 -17.78 3.46
CA ALA A 405 -17.52 -18.57 4.65
C ALA A 405 -17.89 -17.72 5.87
N ASN A 406 -17.46 -16.46 5.91
CA ASN A 406 -17.82 -15.51 6.97
C ASN A 406 -19.13 -14.73 6.66
N GLN A 407 -19.66 -14.82 5.44
CA GLN A 407 -20.89 -14.15 4.99
C GLN A 407 -22.10 -15.09 4.93
N ALA A 408 -21.86 -16.41 4.84
CA ALA A 408 -22.86 -17.46 4.99
C ALA A 408 -23.00 -17.84 6.47
#